data_AF-A0A2M6ZFX7-F1
#
_entry.id   AF-A0A2M6ZFX7-F1
#
_cell.length_a   1.000
_cell.length_b   1.000
_cell.length_c   1.000
_cell.angle_alpha   90.00
_cell.angle_beta   90.00
_cell.angle_gamma   90.00
#
_symmetry.space_group_name_H-M   'P 1'
#
loop_
_entity.id
_entity.type
_entity.pdbx_description
1 polymer ?
#
loop_
_entity_poly.entity_id
_entity_poly.type
_entity_poly.pdbx_seq_one_letter_code
_entity_poly.pdbx_strand_id
1 'polypeptide(L)'
;DMNYKVGVTGAPVVLENTIGYLEAEVIDSLDAGTHTVFIGRMVDAEIIKDGEPMTYAHYHEIKKGTAPKTAPTYIKEENQKKVSKMGKYRCTICEYVYDPEKGDPDSGIKPGTLFEELPDGWVCPVCGVGKDKFEKEE
;
A
#
# COMPACT_ATOMS: atom_id res chain seq x y z
N ASP A 1 1.14 -31.94 4.99
CA ASP A 1 0.41 -31.68 6.24
C ASP A 1 0.70 -30.28 6.74
N MET A 2 -0.34 -29.55 7.11
CA MET A 2 -0.25 -28.19 7.65
C MET A 2 -0.08 -28.27 9.16
N ASN A 3 0.82 -27.48 9.74
CA ASN A 3 1.05 -27.49 11.19
C ASN A 3 -0.01 -26.64 11.92
N TYR A 4 -0.79 -27.25 12.81
CA TYR A 4 -1.86 -26.58 13.59
C TYR A 4 -2.03 -27.19 15.00
N LYS A 5 -2.63 -26.42 15.92
CA LYS A 5 -3.17 -26.89 17.21
C LYS A 5 -4.69 -26.72 17.26
N VAL A 6 -5.38 -27.47 18.12
CA VAL A 6 -6.82 -27.28 18.36
C VAL A 6 -6.99 -26.19 19.43
N GLY A 7 -7.73 -25.14 19.11
CA GLY A 7 -8.03 -24.01 20.00
C GLY A 7 -9.11 -24.33 21.04
N VAL A 8 -9.37 -23.39 21.95
CA VAL A 8 -10.33 -23.59 23.05
C VAL A 8 -11.78 -23.69 22.58
N THR A 9 -12.10 -23.14 21.42
CA THR A 9 -13.40 -23.27 20.74
C THR A 9 -13.52 -24.55 19.91
N GLY A 10 -12.41 -25.30 19.78
CA GLY A 10 -12.29 -26.43 18.85
C GLY A 10 -11.87 -26.04 17.43
N ALA A 11 -11.75 -24.75 17.11
CA ALA A 11 -11.24 -24.29 15.81
C ALA A 11 -9.73 -24.60 15.66
N PRO A 12 -9.25 -24.90 14.43
CA PRO A 12 -7.82 -25.11 14.21
C PRO A 12 -7.06 -23.78 14.20
N VAL A 13 -6.05 -23.67 15.08
CA VAL A 13 -5.10 -22.56 15.09
C VAL A 13 -3.88 -22.97 14.27
N VAL A 14 -3.75 -22.37 13.08
CA VAL A 14 -2.61 -22.62 12.17
C VAL A 14 -1.34 -22.01 12.75
N LEU A 15 -0.27 -22.80 12.83
CA LEU A 15 1.02 -22.37 13.41
C LEU A 15 2.04 -22.03 12.33
N GLU A 16 1.92 -22.66 11.15
CA GLU A 16 2.80 -22.39 10.02
C GLU A 16 2.63 -20.95 9.53
N ASN A 17 3.75 -20.24 9.29
CA ASN A 17 3.78 -18.85 8.84
C ASN A 17 2.98 -17.83 9.68
N THR A 18 2.60 -18.17 10.91
CA THR A 18 1.77 -17.33 11.79
C THR A 18 2.60 -16.66 12.87
N ILE A 19 2.42 -15.34 13.10
CA ILE A 19 3.13 -14.59 14.17
C ILE A 19 2.34 -14.54 15.49
N GLY A 20 1.01 -14.56 15.40
CA GLY A 20 0.09 -14.56 16.52
C GLY A 20 -1.31 -14.91 16.03
N TYR A 21 -2.19 -15.29 16.95
CA TYR A 21 -3.58 -15.60 16.63
C TYR A 21 -4.53 -14.94 17.62
N LEU A 22 -5.76 -14.80 17.16
CA LEU A 22 -6.93 -14.48 17.97
C LEU A 22 -7.95 -15.59 17.75
N GLU A 23 -8.56 -16.06 18.82
CA GLU A 23 -9.66 -17.02 18.79
C GLU A 23 -10.90 -16.36 19.37
N ALA A 24 -12.04 -16.53 18.69
CA ALA A 24 -13.27 -15.84 19.05
C ALA A 24 -14.51 -16.72 18.86
N GLU A 25 -15.48 -16.54 19.73
CA GLU A 25 -16.84 -17.08 19.58
C GLU A 25 -17.70 -16.06 18.83
N VAL A 26 -18.40 -16.49 17.77
CA VAL A 26 -19.32 -15.62 17.04
C VAL A 26 -20.51 -15.28 17.93
N ILE A 27 -20.73 -13.98 18.16
CA ILE A 27 -21.85 -13.47 18.97
C ILE A 27 -22.91 -12.77 18.12
N ASP A 28 -22.52 -12.28 16.93
CA ASP A 28 -23.43 -11.61 16.01
C ASP A 28 -22.88 -11.68 14.57
N SER A 29 -23.72 -11.35 13.58
CA SER A 29 -23.30 -11.24 12.18
C SER A 29 -24.09 -10.17 11.42
N LEU A 30 -23.44 -9.55 10.44
CA LEU A 30 -24.02 -8.55 9.56
C LEU A 30 -23.92 -9.01 8.11
N ASP A 31 -25.02 -8.91 7.38
CA ASP A 31 -25.04 -9.11 5.92
C ASP A 31 -24.41 -7.89 5.22
N ALA A 32 -23.35 -8.14 4.45
CA ALA A 32 -22.65 -7.16 3.63
C ALA A 32 -22.82 -7.46 2.12
N GLY A 33 -23.90 -8.14 1.75
CA GLY A 33 -24.28 -8.49 0.38
C GLY A 33 -23.48 -9.67 -0.16
N THR A 34 -22.23 -9.44 -0.56
CA THR A 34 -21.35 -10.52 -1.08
C THR A 34 -20.58 -11.24 0.02
N HIS A 35 -20.65 -10.74 1.25
CA HIS A 35 -19.94 -11.26 2.41
C HIS A 35 -20.83 -11.20 3.66
N THR A 36 -20.44 -11.96 4.67
CA THR A 36 -20.96 -11.84 6.04
C THR A 36 -19.85 -11.33 6.94
N VAL A 37 -20.11 -10.25 7.66
CA VAL A 37 -19.21 -9.75 8.72
C VAL A 37 -19.61 -10.44 10.02
N PHE A 38 -18.72 -11.24 10.58
CA PHE A 38 -18.95 -11.87 11.89
C PHE A 38 -18.40 -10.99 13.00
N ILE A 39 -19.18 -10.75 14.04
CA ILE A 39 -18.73 -10.12 15.28
C ILE A 39 -18.38 -11.24 16.26
N GLY A 40 -17.10 -11.32 16.61
CA GLY A 40 -16.58 -12.32 17.54
C GLY A 40 -16.26 -11.74 18.91
N ARG A 41 -16.61 -12.45 19.98
CA ARG A 41 -16.07 -12.25 21.32
C ARG A 41 -14.77 -13.02 21.45
N MET A 42 -13.67 -12.32 21.74
CA MET A 42 -12.36 -12.95 21.94
C MET A 42 -12.37 -13.87 23.17
N VAL A 43 -11.88 -15.10 23.01
CA VAL A 43 -11.79 -16.11 24.08
C VAL A 43 -10.37 -16.62 24.30
N ASP A 44 -9.48 -16.47 23.32
CA ASP A 44 -8.05 -16.75 23.47
C ASP A 44 -7.23 -15.90 22.50
N ALA A 45 -5.97 -15.65 22.83
CA ALA A 45 -5.03 -14.90 22.00
C ALA A 45 -3.59 -15.19 22.43
N GLU A 46 -2.68 -15.35 21.46
CA GLU A 46 -1.27 -15.59 21.74
C GLU A 46 -0.39 -14.98 20.64
N ILE A 47 0.75 -14.41 21.04
CA ILE A 47 1.86 -14.10 20.13
C ILE A 47 2.78 -15.32 20.13
N ILE A 48 2.84 -16.02 19.00
CA ILE A 48 3.59 -17.29 18.88
C ILE A 48 5.07 -17.03 18.61
N LYS A 49 5.38 -15.99 17.84
CA LYS A 49 6.75 -15.62 17.48
C LYS A 49 6.87 -14.11 17.30
N ASP A 50 8.03 -13.58 17.65
CA ASP A 50 8.41 -12.22 17.30
C ASP A 50 8.68 -12.13 15.80
N GLY A 51 8.21 -11.07 15.15
CA GLY A 51 8.33 -10.90 13.71
C GLY A 51 7.38 -9.85 13.15
N GLU A 52 7.75 -9.31 11.99
CA GLU A 52 6.95 -8.30 11.30
C GLU A 52 5.73 -8.93 10.59
N PRO A 53 4.50 -8.48 10.87
CA PRO A 53 3.32 -8.96 10.16
C PRO A 53 3.39 -8.59 8.68
N MET A 54 3.00 -9.52 7.81
CA MET A 54 2.81 -9.21 6.40
C MET A 54 1.61 -8.27 6.25
N THR A 55 1.86 -7.07 5.73
CA THR A 55 0.80 -6.13 5.39
C THR A 55 0.17 -6.48 4.04
N TYR A 56 -1.05 -6.00 3.83
CA TYR A 56 -1.71 -6.16 2.54
C TYR A 56 -0.97 -5.42 1.41
N ALA A 57 -0.39 -4.25 1.71
CA ALA A 57 0.43 -3.50 0.77
C ALA A 57 1.66 -4.32 0.33
N HIS A 58 2.37 -4.93 1.28
CA HIS A 58 3.51 -5.82 0.98
C HIS A 58 3.12 -7.00 0.08
N TYR A 59 1.97 -7.63 0.33
CA TYR A 59 1.47 -8.73 -0.51
C TYR A 59 1.24 -8.31 -1.96
N HIS A 60 0.66 -7.13 -2.20
CA HIS A 60 0.43 -6.62 -3.56
C HIS A 60 1.69 -6.13 -4.24
N GLU A 61 2.49 -5.31 -3.56
CA GLU A 61 3.61 -4.59 -4.16
C GLU A 61 4.83 -5.49 -4.38
N ILE A 62 5.13 -6.35 -3.40
CA ILE A 62 6.37 -7.14 -3.38
C ILE A 62 6.10 -8.58 -3.81
N LYS A 63 5.09 -9.23 -3.22
CA LYS A 63 4.75 -10.61 -3.59
C LYS A 63 4.01 -10.71 -4.93
N LYS A 64 3.59 -9.57 -5.51
CA LYS A 64 2.77 -9.49 -6.74
C LYS A 64 1.52 -10.37 -6.65
N GLY A 65 1.04 -10.59 -5.43
CA GLY A 65 -0.14 -11.40 -5.17
C GLY A 65 -1.38 -10.61 -5.54
N THR A 66 -2.27 -11.20 -6.32
CA THR A 66 -3.54 -10.55 -6.67
C THR A 66 -4.62 -10.97 -5.67
N ALA A 67 -5.49 -10.03 -5.32
CA ALA A 67 -6.70 -10.38 -4.60
C ALA A 67 -7.79 -10.79 -5.61
N PRO A 68 -8.57 -11.85 -5.31
CA PRO A 68 -9.70 -12.23 -6.15
C PRO A 68 -10.68 -11.06 -6.30
N LYS A 69 -11.35 -10.94 -7.45
CA LYS A 69 -12.36 -9.89 -7.70
C LYS A 69 -13.50 -9.87 -6.67
N THR A 70 -13.73 -10.99 -6.02
CA THR A 70 -14.75 -11.18 -5.00
C THR A 70 -14.27 -10.80 -3.60
N ALA A 71 -12.99 -10.52 -3.37
CA ALA A 71 -12.49 -10.14 -2.05
C ALA A 71 -12.88 -8.69 -1.71
N PRO A 72 -13.21 -8.37 -0.45
CA PRO A 72 -13.59 -7.01 -0.04
C PRO A 72 -12.42 -6.03 -0.14
N THR A 73 -11.20 -6.54 -0.19
CA THR A 73 -9.96 -5.78 -0.38
C THR A 73 -9.57 -5.60 -1.86
N TYR A 74 -10.35 -6.15 -2.81
CA TYR A 74 -10.05 -5.99 -4.24
C TYR A 74 -10.29 -4.56 -4.69
N ILE A 75 -9.22 -3.88 -5.08
CA ILE A 75 -9.26 -2.56 -5.68
C ILE A 75 -9.14 -2.76 -7.20
N LYS A 76 -10.17 -2.35 -7.96
CA LYS A 76 -10.14 -2.38 -9.43
C LYS A 76 -8.96 -1.55 -9.95
N GLU A 77 -8.20 -2.12 -10.89
CA GLU A 77 -6.92 -1.60 -11.40
C GLU A 77 -7.00 -0.23 -12.12
N GLU A 78 -8.18 0.39 -12.26
CA GLU A 78 -8.32 1.72 -12.87
C GLU A 78 -7.52 2.83 -12.15
N ASN A 79 -7.16 2.62 -10.87
CA ASN A 79 -6.34 3.55 -10.09
C ASN A 79 -4.92 3.05 -9.73
N GLN A 80 -4.50 1.86 -10.19
CA GLN A 80 -3.22 1.27 -9.77
C GLN A 80 -1.97 1.80 -10.49
N LYS A 81 -2.11 2.73 -11.46
CA LYS A 81 -0.97 3.39 -12.10
C LYS A 81 -0.45 4.65 -11.40
N LYS A 82 -1.15 5.21 -10.40
CA LYS A 82 -0.86 6.58 -9.93
C LYS A 82 -0.03 6.72 -8.65
N VAL A 83 0.25 5.66 -7.90
CA VAL A 83 0.86 5.82 -6.55
C VAL A 83 2.32 5.30 -6.47
N SER A 84 2.76 4.43 -7.36
CA SER A 84 4.07 3.75 -7.20
C SER A 84 5.28 4.46 -7.80
N LYS A 85 5.20 5.75 -8.19
CA LYS A 85 6.41 6.47 -8.66
C LYS A 85 6.35 8.00 -8.63
N MET A 86 5.86 8.61 -7.56
CA MET A 86 6.09 10.05 -7.31
C MET A 86 7.53 10.31 -6.83
N GLY A 87 8.52 9.84 -7.59
CA GLY A 87 9.93 10.12 -7.31
C GLY A 87 10.17 11.62 -7.38
N LYS A 88 10.90 12.16 -6.41
CA LYS A 88 11.37 13.54 -6.45
C LYS A 88 12.51 13.66 -7.45
N TYR A 89 12.65 14.82 -8.08
CA TYR A 89 13.69 15.07 -9.06
C TYR A 89 14.50 16.30 -8.67
N ARG A 90 15.81 16.14 -8.58
CA ARG A 90 16.73 17.22 -8.20
C ARG A 90 17.38 17.81 -9.45
N CYS A 91 17.36 19.13 -9.55
CA CYS A 91 18.11 19.85 -10.57
C CYS A 91 19.61 19.76 -10.26
N THR A 92 20.39 19.23 -11.19
CA THR A 92 21.85 19.10 -11.08
C THR A 92 22.60 20.44 -11.14
N ILE A 93 21.91 21.54 -11.46
CA ILE A 93 22.51 22.87 -11.63
C ILE A 93 22.33 23.76 -10.39
N CYS A 94 21.15 23.72 -9.79
CA CYS A 94 20.79 24.61 -8.67
C CYS A 94 20.21 23.88 -7.46
N GLU A 95 20.19 22.54 -7.49
CA GLU A 95 19.70 21.66 -6.43
C GLU A 95 18.21 21.80 -6.09
N TYR A 96 17.43 22.54 -6.89
CA TYR A 96 15.98 22.58 -6.76
C TYR A 96 15.38 21.17 -6.88
N VAL A 97 14.53 20.80 -5.92
CA VAL A 97 13.84 19.51 -5.91
C VAL A 97 12.39 19.70 -6.34
N TYR A 98 12.02 19.11 -7.47
CA TYR A 98 10.64 18.96 -7.87
C TYR A 98 9.98 17.85 -7.04
N ASP A 99 8.95 18.22 -6.29
CA ASP A 99 8.14 17.30 -5.50
C ASP A 99 6.77 17.14 -6.18
N PRO A 100 6.44 15.97 -6.75
CA PRO A 100 5.15 15.73 -7.38
C PRO A 100 3.97 16.00 -6.45
N GLU A 101 4.11 15.87 -5.13
CA GLU A 101 3.03 16.19 -4.17
C GLU A 101 2.71 17.68 -4.13
N LYS A 102 3.72 18.53 -4.37
CA LYS A 102 3.57 20.00 -4.36
C LYS A 102 3.31 20.55 -5.76
N GLY A 103 3.79 19.87 -6.80
CA GLY A 103 3.81 20.39 -8.16
C GLY A 103 4.72 21.62 -8.27
N ASP A 104 4.36 22.53 -9.18
CA ASP A 104 5.00 23.83 -9.37
C ASP A 104 3.91 24.86 -9.75
N PRO A 105 3.16 25.37 -8.74
CA PRO A 105 2.02 26.26 -8.99
C PRO A 105 2.40 27.56 -9.70
N ASP A 106 3.61 28.06 -9.50
CA ASP A 106 4.11 29.29 -10.12
C ASP A 106 4.26 29.12 -11.64
N SER A 107 4.61 27.92 -12.10
CA SER A 107 4.63 27.54 -13.52
C SER A 107 3.31 26.90 -14.01
N GLY A 108 2.26 26.89 -13.19
CA GLY A 108 0.95 26.32 -13.53
C GLY A 108 0.85 24.80 -13.42
N ILE A 109 1.82 24.14 -12.79
CA ILE A 109 1.84 22.70 -12.55
C ILE A 109 1.15 22.40 -11.22
N LYS A 110 0.11 21.56 -11.26
CA LYS A 110 -0.70 21.26 -10.08
C LYS A 110 -0.01 20.24 -9.16
N PRO A 111 -0.31 20.27 -7.85
CA PRO A 111 -0.08 19.15 -6.95
C PRO A 111 -0.55 17.83 -7.55
N GLY A 112 0.28 16.79 -7.45
CA GLY A 112 0.04 15.44 -7.98
C GLY A 112 0.50 15.21 -9.42
N THR A 113 1.15 16.17 -10.09
CA THR A 113 1.72 15.98 -11.43
C THR A 113 3.07 15.26 -11.34
N LEU A 114 3.23 14.15 -12.06
CA LEU A 114 4.51 13.43 -12.13
C LEU A 114 5.55 14.24 -12.90
N PHE A 115 6.84 14.08 -12.58
CA PHE A 115 7.91 14.75 -13.32
C PHE A 115 7.93 14.35 -14.81
N GLU A 116 7.60 13.09 -15.10
CA GLU A 116 7.48 12.56 -16.46
C GLU A 116 6.28 13.16 -17.22
N GLU A 117 5.26 13.67 -16.51
CA GLU A 117 4.07 14.31 -17.08
C GLU A 117 4.22 15.83 -17.26
N LEU A 118 5.36 16.41 -16.84
CA LEU A 118 5.62 17.83 -17.01
C LEU A 118 5.68 18.21 -18.50
N PRO A 119 5.10 19.34 -18.92
CA PRO A 119 5.20 19.83 -20.29
C PRO A 119 6.64 19.92 -20.79
N ASP A 120 6.87 19.73 -22.09
CA ASP A 120 8.24 19.80 -22.66
C ASP A 120 8.87 21.19 -22.57
N GLY A 121 8.04 22.23 -22.50
CA GLY A 121 8.48 23.60 -22.26
C GLY A 121 8.67 23.96 -20.78
N TRP A 122 8.44 23.02 -19.86
CA TRP A 122 8.68 23.27 -18.43
C TRP A 122 10.19 23.34 -18.18
N VAL A 123 10.59 24.35 -17.42
CA VAL A 123 11.97 24.63 -17.03
C VAL A 123 12.05 24.75 -15.52
N CYS A 124 13.25 24.53 -14.96
CA CYS A 124 13.47 24.72 -13.54
C CYS A 124 13.08 26.15 -13.12
N PRO A 125 12.19 26.33 -12.11
CA PRO A 125 11.75 27.66 -11.69
C PRO A 125 12.87 28.50 -11.06
N VAL A 126 13.97 27.87 -10.65
CA VAL A 126 15.12 28.56 -10.02
C VAL A 126 16.17 29.00 -11.04
N CYS A 127 16.48 28.16 -12.04
CA CYS A 127 17.61 28.43 -12.96
C CYS A 127 17.28 28.36 -14.46
N GLY A 128 16.05 28.00 -14.83
CA GLY A 128 15.58 28.04 -16.21
C GLY A 128 16.10 26.93 -17.13
N VAL A 129 16.84 25.94 -16.61
CA VAL A 129 17.27 24.78 -17.41
C VAL A 129 16.12 23.80 -17.64
N GLY A 130 16.21 23.02 -18.73
CA GLY A 130 15.20 22.03 -19.08
C GLY A 130 15.21 20.78 -18.18
N LYS A 131 14.22 19.92 -18.42
CA LYS A 131 14.05 18.62 -17.73
C LYS A 131 15.27 17.70 -17.86
N ASP A 132 16.12 17.90 -18.88
CA ASP A 132 17.34 17.12 -19.15
C ASP A 132 18.44 17.31 -18.08
N LYS A 133 18.30 18.33 -17.22
CA LYS A 133 19.22 18.62 -16.13
C LYS A 133 18.70 18.19 -14.75
N PHE A 134 17.69 17.33 -14.71
CA PHE A 134 17.17 16.75 -13.49
C PHE A 134 17.52 15.27 -13.37
N GLU A 135 17.88 14.86 -12.16
CA GLU A 135 18.09 13.47 -11.78
C GLU A 135 17.08 13.04 -10.73
N LYS A 136 16.73 11.75 -10.71
CA LYS A 136 15.77 11.21 -9.77
C LYS A 136 16.44 11.03 -8.40
N GLU A 137 15.81 11.52 -7.34
CA GLU A 137 16.21 11.21 -5.97
C GLU A 137 15.76 9.78 -5.61
N GLU A 138 16.65 9.03 -4.95
CA GLU A 138 16.37 7.69 -4.42
C GLU A 138 15.54 7.73 -3.14
#